data_AF-A0A0P4WJ57-F1
#
_entry.id   AF-A0A0P4WJ57-F1
#
_cell.length_a   1.000
_cell.length_b   1.000
_cell.length_c   1.000
_cell.angle_alpha   90.00
_cell.angle_beta   90.00
_cell.angle_gamma   90.00
#
_symmetry.space_group_name_H-M   'P 1'
#
loop_
_entity.id
_entity.type
_entity.pdbx_description
1 polymer ?
#
loop_
_entity_poly.entity_id
_entity_poly.type
_entity_poly.pdbx_seq_one_letter_code
_entity_poly.pdbx_strand_id
1 'polypeptide(L)'
;MWQQQGATACHCPCPLPDVISGDFDSIQPDLLKLYSAEGVTIVPTPDQDETDFTKAVRVAAGLIRERQTSVNHILVVAGSNNNRFDHVLAIVATLYKAYQITSTPVVVVWGGSLFWVLGAGQHRIQVPAELCRNPSSSWCGLVPVGQAATATTTGLKWNLDHQTLAFGQLVSTSNTYQLPPGGGDVTVTTSGPLLWTMGWMAEPGLFKRKYSELQNGF
;
A
#
# COMPACT_ATOMS: atom_id res chain seq x y z
N MET A 1 -11.82 -7.61 -2.71
CA MET A 1 -12.69 -6.42 -2.80
C MET A 1 -12.13 -5.46 -3.83
N TRP A 2 -12.96 -4.90 -4.69
CA TRP A 2 -12.60 -3.87 -5.67
C TRP A 2 -13.24 -2.53 -5.32
N GLN A 3 -12.56 -1.45 -5.67
CA GLN A 3 -13.14 -0.11 -5.75
C GLN A 3 -13.74 0.06 -7.15
N GLN A 4 -14.76 0.91 -7.31
CA GLN A 4 -15.44 1.16 -8.59
C GLN A 4 -14.50 1.35 -9.81
N GLN A 5 -13.39 2.06 -9.68
CA GLN A 5 -12.43 2.28 -10.79
C GLN A 5 -11.60 1.04 -11.14
N GLY A 6 -11.52 0.06 -10.23
CA GLY A 6 -10.91 -1.24 -10.46
C GLY A 6 -11.87 -2.25 -11.12
N ALA A 7 -13.17 -1.99 -11.11
CA ALA A 7 -14.17 -2.82 -11.76
C ALA A 7 -14.23 -2.49 -13.26
N THR A 8 -13.31 -3.06 -14.03
CA THR A 8 -13.32 -2.99 -15.49
C THR A 8 -13.81 -4.31 -16.06
N ALA A 9 -14.36 -4.29 -17.28
CA ALA A 9 -14.74 -5.50 -18.01
C ALA A 9 -13.49 -6.32 -18.37
N CYS A 10 -12.98 -7.11 -17.42
CA CYS A 10 -11.88 -8.02 -17.66
C CYS A 10 -12.35 -9.15 -18.59
N HIS A 11 -11.80 -9.21 -19.80
CA HIS A 11 -12.02 -10.28 -20.79
C HIS A 11 -11.16 -11.53 -20.52
N CYS A 12 -10.71 -11.72 -19.28
CA CYS A 12 -9.78 -12.77 -18.85
C CYS A 12 -10.37 -13.48 -17.61
N PRO A 13 -10.06 -14.76 -17.31
CA PRO A 13 -10.63 -15.46 -16.16
C PRO A 13 -10.00 -14.95 -14.85
N CYS A 14 -10.30 -13.71 -14.49
CA CYS A 14 -10.02 -13.15 -13.20
C CYS A 14 -11.11 -13.62 -12.23
N PRO A 15 -10.77 -14.15 -11.05
CA PRO A 15 -11.77 -14.47 -10.04
C PRO A 15 -12.57 -13.20 -9.70
N LEU A 16 -13.89 -13.36 -9.61
CA LEU A 16 -14.79 -12.28 -9.23
C LEU A 16 -14.45 -11.78 -7.82
N PRO A 17 -14.55 -10.45 -7.57
CA PRO A 17 -14.37 -9.94 -6.22
C PRO A 17 -15.55 -10.34 -5.32
N ASP A 18 -15.32 -10.53 -4.03
CA ASP A 18 -16.41 -10.72 -3.07
C ASP A 18 -17.29 -9.47 -2.93
N VAL A 19 -16.67 -8.30 -3.06
CA VAL A 19 -17.28 -6.99 -2.79
C VAL A 19 -16.77 -5.95 -3.79
N ILE A 20 -17.67 -5.11 -4.29
CA ILE A 20 -17.37 -3.88 -5.03
C ILE A 20 -17.95 -2.69 -4.26
N SER A 21 -17.13 -1.68 -3.96
CA SER A 21 -17.58 -0.44 -3.30
C SER A 21 -17.25 0.82 -4.10
N GLY A 22 -18.10 1.83 -3.97
CA GLY A 22 -17.92 3.14 -4.61
C GLY A 22 -19.18 3.99 -4.52
N ASP A 23 -19.10 5.26 -4.92
CA ASP A 23 -20.29 6.07 -5.20
C ASP A 23 -20.92 5.74 -6.57
N PHE A 24 -20.22 4.95 -7.39
CA PHE A 24 -20.67 4.41 -8.68
C PHE A 24 -20.90 5.47 -9.75
N ASP A 25 -20.22 6.61 -9.66
CA ASP A 25 -20.22 7.63 -10.71
C ASP A 25 -19.33 7.26 -11.92
N SER A 26 -18.37 6.35 -11.70
CA SER A 26 -17.31 6.00 -12.65
C SER A 26 -17.54 4.64 -13.33
N ILE A 27 -18.38 3.77 -12.77
CA ILE A 27 -18.66 2.43 -13.30
C ILE A 27 -19.91 2.43 -14.18
N GLN A 28 -19.88 1.67 -15.28
CA GLN A 28 -21.06 1.52 -16.16
C GLN A 28 -22.20 0.78 -15.43
N PRO A 29 -23.45 1.28 -15.48
CA PRO A 29 -24.57 0.66 -14.78
C PRO A 29 -24.81 -0.81 -15.14
N ASP A 30 -24.62 -1.18 -16.40
CA ASP A 30 -24.83 -2.56 -16.86
C ASP A 30 -23.75 -3.52 -16.36
N LEU A 31 -22.53 -3.02 -16.15
CA LEU A 31 -21.46 -3.80 -15.54
C LEU A 31 -21.75 -4.04 -14.05
N LEU A 32 -22.31 -3.06 -13.35
CA LEU A 32 -22.73 -3.21 -11.95
C LEU A 32 -23.85 -4.27 -11.81
N LYS A 33 -24.82 -4.27 -12.73
CA LYS A 33 -25.86 -5.30 -12.80
C LYS A 33 -25.28 -6.69 -13.06
N LEU A 34 -24.30 -6.80 -13.97
CA LEU A 34 -23.61 -8.06 -14.26
C LEU A 34 -22.96 -8.62 -12.99
N TYR A 35 -22.14 -7.82 -12.30
CA TYR A 35 -21.48 -8.28 -11.07
C TYR A 35 -22.49 -8.66 -9.98
N SER A 36 -23.57 -7.89 -9.83
CA SER A 36 -24.64 -8.23 -8.90
C SER A 36 -25.34 -9.55 -9.24
N ALA A 37 -25.51 -9.87 -10.54
CA ALA A 37 -26.10 -11.14 -10.99
C ALA A 37 -25.17 -12.33 -10.75
N GLU A 38 -23.85 -12.12 -10.79
CA GLU A 38 -22.81 -13.11 -10.49
C GLU A 38 -22.55 -13.28 -8.98
N GLY A 39 -23.37 -12.68 -8.11
CA GLY A 39 -23.30 -12.84 -6.65
C GLY A 39 -22.28 -11.94 -5.94
N VAL A 40 -21.71 -10.95 -6.63
CA VAL A 40 -20.82 -9.96 -6.02
C VAL A 40 -21.61 -9.02 -5.11
N THR A 41 -21.11 -8.78 -3.89
CA THR A 41 -21.76 -7.82 -2.96
C THR A 41 -21.44 -6.40 -3.39
N ILE A 42 -22.48 -5.59 -3.66
CA ILE A 42 -22.32 -4.17 -4.01
C ILE A 42 -22.55 -3.30 -2.78
N VAL A 43 -21.55 -2.48 -2.41
CA VAL A 43 -21.59 -1.60 -1.23
C VAL A 43 -21.52 -0.14 -1.67
N PRO A 44 -22.65 0.59 -1.69
CA PRO A 44 -22.65 2.02 -2.00
C PRO A 44 -21.92 2.83 -0.95
N THR A 45 -21.04 3.73 -1.38
CA THR A 45 -20.31 4.66 -0.50
C THR A 45 -20.46 6.10 -1.04
N PRO A 46 -21.63 6.75 -0.82
CA PRO A 46 -21.99 8.00 -1.47
C PRO A 46 -21.26 9.24 -0.93
N ASP A 47 -20.53 9.11 0.19
CA ASP A 47 -19.76 10.19 0.80
C ASP A 47 -18.80 10.84 -0.20
N GLN A 48 -18.89 12.17 -0.33
CA GLN A 48 -18.12 13.00 -1.26
C GLN A 48 -16.95 13.72 -0.55
N ASP A 49 -16.91 13.71 0.79
CA ASP A 49 -15.85 14.34 1.57
C ASP A 49 -14.63 13.40 1.74
N GLU A 50 -14.81 12.12 1.43
CA GLU A 50 -13.76 11.10 1.47
C GLU A 50 -13.48 10.49 0.08
N THR A 51 -12.20 10.21 -0.16
CA THR A 51 -11.78 9.47 -1.36
C THR A 51 -12.38 8.07 -1.33
N ASP A 52 -12.67 7.52 -2.51
CA ASP A 52 -13.08 6.13 -2.63
C ASP A 52 -12.11 5.14 -1.96
N PHE A 53 -10.81 5.43 -1.97
CA PHE A 53 -9.85 4.58 -1.27
C PHE A 53 -10.08 4.62 0.25
N THR A 54 -10.36 5.78 0.84
CA THR A 54 -10.70 5.88 2.27
C THR A 54 -11.98 5.11 2.58
N LYS A 55 -13.02 5.29 1.75
CA LYS A 55 -14.29 4.58 1.85
C LYS A 55 -14.09 3.06 1.75
N ALA A 56 -13.23 2.62 0.83
CA ALA A 56 -12.87 1.22 0.63
C ALA A 56 -12.18 0.61 1.87
N VAL A 57 -11.26 1.35 2.51
CA VAL A 57 -10.62 0.92 3.77
C VAL A 57 -11.65 0.75 4.89
N ARG A 58 -12.65 1.65 4.99
CA ARG A 58 -13.74 1.53 5.99
C ARG A 58 -14.58 0.29 5.76
N VAL A 59 -14.95 0.01 4.51
CA VAL A 59 -15.70 -1.21 4.15
C VAL A 59 -14.89 -2.46 4.49
N ALA A 60 -13.61 -2.51 4.10
CA ALA A 60 -12.73 -3.64 4.43
C ALA A 60 -12.60 -3.85 5.96
N ALA A 61 -12.42 -2.78 6.73
CA ALA A 61 -12.37 -2.85 8.19
C ALA A 61 -13.70 -3.30 8.82
N GLY A 62 -14.84 -2.90 8.25
CA GLY A 62 -16.17 -3.40 8.63
C GLY A 62 -16.28 -4.91 8.44
N LEU A 63 -15.95 -5.38 7.24
CA LEU A 63 -15.99 -6.81 6.89
C LEU A 63 -15.08 -7.67 7.77
N ILE A 64 -13.88 -7.20 8.10
CA ILE A 64 -12.95 -7.90 9.01
C ILE A 64 -13.59 -8.08 10.39
N ARG A 65 -14.22 -7.01 10.92
CA ARG A 65 -14.90 -7.05 12.23
C ARG A 65 -16.12 -7.96 12.22
N GLU A 66 -16.97 -7.83 11.21
CA GLU A 66 -18.20 -8.61 11.07
C GLU A 66 -17.92 -10.11 10.93
N ARG A 67 -16.92 -10.47 10.11
CA ARG A 67 -16.53 -11.86 9.88
C ARG A 67 -15.66 -12.45 10.99
N GLN A 68 -15.33 -11.66 12.03
CA GLN A 68 -14.45 -12.05 13.14
C GLN A 68 -13.16 -12.73 12.66
N THR A 69 -12.63 -12.28 11.52
CA THR A 69 -11.50 -12.94 10.85
C THR A 69 -10.20 -12.29 11.30
N SER A 70 -9.22 -13.11 11.68
CA SER A 70 -7.87 -12.61 11.95
C SER A 70 -7.17 -12.28 10.63
N VAL A 71 -7.01 -10.99 10.35
CA VAL A 71 -6.32 -10.50 9.15
C VAL A 71 -5.03 -9.79 9.55
N ASN A 72 -3.91 -10.25 9.00
CA ASN A 72 -2.60 -9.67 9.31
C ASN A 72 -2.44 -8.29 8.66
N HIS A 73 -2.88 -8.12 7.41
CA HIS A 73 -2.73 -6.88 6.64
C HIS A 73 -3.86 -6.72 5.61
N ILE A 74 -4.20 -5.47 5.28
CA ILE A 74 -5.01 -5.11 4.11
C ILE A 74 -4.04 -4.71 2.99
N LEU A 75 -3.94 -5.53 1.95
CA LEU A 75 -3.12 -5.23 0.78
C LEU A 75 -3.94 -4.46 -0.26
N VAL A 76 -3.43 -3.30 -0.67
CA VAL A 76 -4.04 -2.42 -1.65
C VAL A 76 -3.17 -2.40 -2.88
N VAL A 77 -3.67 -2.93 -3.98
CA VAL A 77 -3.01 -2.80 -5.29
C VAL A 77 -3.52 -1.53 -5.93
N ALA A 78 -2.72 -0.47 -5.86
CA ALA A 78 -3.05 0.83 -6.42
C ALA A 78 -2.39 1.02 -7.79
N GLY A 79 -3.03 1.84 -8.62
CA GLY A 79 -2.55 2.22 -9.95
C GLY A 79 -3.25 3.49 -10.39
N SER A 80 -2.57 4.30 -11.19
CA SER A 80 -3.18 5.44 -11.86
C SER A 80 -2.83 5.35 -13.34
N ASN A 81 -3.84 5.31 -14.19
CA ASN A 81 -3.67 5.27 -15.64
C ASN A 81 -3.25 6.63 -16.23
N ASN A 82 -3.28 7.69 -15.42
CA ASN A 82 -3.11 9.07 -15.89
C ASN A 82 -1.97 9.84 -15.18
N ASN A 83 -1.15 9.16 -14.37
CA ASN A 83 -0.02 9.75 -13.65
C ASN A 83 -0.39 10.99 -12.80
N ARG A 84 -1.64 11.07 -12.32
CA ARG A 84 -2.10 12.18 -11.48
C ARG A 84 -1.37 12.17 -10.13
N PHE A 85 -0.48 13.13 -9.94
CA PHE A 85 0.31 13.25 -8.72
C PHE A 85 -0.57 13.49 -7.48
N ASP A 86 -1.64 14.27 -7.62
CA ASP A 86 -2.60 14.53 -6.55
C ASP A 86 -3.30 13.23 -6.09
N HIS A 87 -3.53 12.26 -6.98
CA HIS A 87 -4.03 10.93 -6.59
C HIS A 87 -3.02 10.16 -5.74
N VAL A 88 -1.72 10.29 -6.03
CA VAL A 88 -0.66 9.67 -5.22
C VAL A 88 -0.66 10.26 -3.81
N LEU A 89 -0.78 11.59 -3.69
CA LEU A 89 -0.91 12.26 -2.40
C LEU A 89 -2.20 11.87 -1.66
N ALA A 90 -3.30 11.69 -2.38
CA ALA A 90 -4.57 11.24 -1.81
C ALA A 90 -4.47 9.81 -1.24
N ILE A 91 -3.71 8.91 -1.88
CA ILE A 91 -3.39 7.58 -1.35
C ILE A 91 -2.61 7.70 -0.04
N VAL A 92 -1.56 8.54 -0.02
CA VAL A 92 -0.76 8.75 1.19
C VAL A 92 -1.62 9.35 2.31
N ALA A 93 -2.44 10.36 2.02
CA ALA A 93 -3.36 10.93 2.98
C ALA A 93 -4.35 9.88 3.55
N THR A 94 -4.84 8.99 2.70
CA THR A 94 -5.70 7.87 3.11
C THR A 94 -4.98 6.92 4.07
N LEU A 95 -3.69 6.64 3.88
CA LEU A 95 -2.93 5.79 4.81
C LEU A 95 -2.81 6.41 6.21
N TYR A 96 -2.69 7.74 6.31
CA TYR A 96 -2.71 8.42 7.60
C TYR A 96 -4.09 8.39 8.27
N LYS A 97 -5.18 8.46 7.49
CA LYS A 97 -6.55 8.24 7.99
C LYS A 97 -6.78 6.78 8.40
N ALA A 98 -6.25 5.82 7.64
CA ALA A 98 -6.45 4.39 7.86
C ALA A 98 -6.01 3.94 9.26
N TYR A 99 -4.94 4.54 9.79
CA TYR A 99 -4.48 4.31 11.16
C TYR A 99 -5.53 4.62 12.24
N GLN A 100 -6.48 5.52 11.95
CA GLN A 100 -7.61 5.84 12.84
C GLN A 100 -8.84 4.96 12.57
N ILE A 101 -8.89 4.30 11.41
CA ILE A 101 -10.03 3.50 10.95
C ILE A 101 -9.89 2.04 11.41
N THR A 102 -8.67 1.49 11.36
CA THR A 102 -8.42 0.07 11.64
C THR A 102 -7.05 -0.15 12.29
N SER A 103 -6.98 -1.15 13.17
CA SER A 103 -5.72 -1.64 13.72
C SER A 103 -4.97 -2.56 12.76
N THR A 104 -5.62 -3.04 11.70
CA THR A 104 -4.99 -3.86 10.67
C THR A 104 -4.13 -2.97 9.77
N PRO A 105 -2.82 -3.23 9.62
CA PRO A 105 -1.95 -2.44 8.74
C PRO A 105 -2.48 -2.43 7.29
N VAL A 106 -2.59 -1.23 6.73
CA VAL A 106 -2.94 -1.03 5.31
C VAL A 106 -1.65 -0.80 4.52
N VAL A 107 -1.38 -1.69 3.58
CA VAL A 107 -0.15 -1.72 2.79
C VAL A 107 -0.47 -1.50 1.32
N VAL A 108 0.17 -0.52 0.69
CA VAL A 108 -0.06 -0.17 -0.72
C VAL A 108 1.08 -0.69 -1.58
N VAL A 109 0.72 -1.35 -2.66
CA VAL A 109 1.58 -1.66 -3.79
C VAL A 109 1.27 -0.68 -4.91
N TRP A 110 2.27 0.05 -5.39
CA TRP A 110 2.15 0.93 -6.55
C TRP A 110 3.42 0.86 -7.40
N GLY A 111 3.30 0.31 -8.61
CA GLY A 111 4.45 0.03 -9.47
C GLY A 111 5.49 -0.85 -8.75
N GLY A 112 6.74 -0.39 -8.68
CA GLY A 112 7.82 -1.09 -7.98
C GLY A 112 7.91 -0.82 -6.48
N SER A 113 6.95 -0.10 -5.89
CA SER A 113 7.00 0.35 -4.51
C SER A 113 5.96 -0.35 -3.63
N LEU A 114 6.36 -0.68 -2.41
CA LEU A 114 5.52 -1.16 -1.32
C LEU A 114 5.65 -0.15 -0.16
N PHE A 115 4.54 0.41 0.33
CA PHE A 115 4.59 1.42 1.38
C PHE A 115 3.38 1.41 2.30
N TRP A 116 3.60 1.82 3.55
CA TRP A 116 2.59 1.93 4.60
C TRP A 116 3.03 2.89 5.70
N VAL A 117 2.11 3.27 6.59
CA VAL A 117 2.40 4.16 7.72
C VAL A 117 2.78 3.34 8.95
N LEU A 118 3.91 3.68 9.55
CA LEU A 118 4.34 3.26 10.87
C LEU A 118 3.84 4.30 11.87
N GLY A 119 2.97 3.91 12.80
CA GLY A 119 2.55 4.78 13.92
C GLY A 119 3.71 5.06 14.89
N ALA A 120 3.49 5.94 15.88
CA ALA A 120 4.46 6.13 16.96
C ALA A 120 4.71 4.80 17.70
N GLY A 121 5.96 4.54 18.08
CA GLY A 121 6.37 3.32 18.78
C GLY A 121 7.47 2.54 18.06
N GLN A 122 7.57 1.25 18.38
CA GLN A 122 8.60 0.36 17.86
C GLN A 122 8.01 -0.63 16.85
N HIS A 123 8.69 -0.78 15.72
CA HIS A 123 8.30 -1.63 14.60
C HIS A 123 9.42 -2.56 14.22
N ARG A 124 9.03 -3.74 13.72
CA ARG A 124 9.94 -4.76 13.19
C ARG A 124 9.47 -5.17 11.80
N ILE A 125 10.31 -4.94 10.80
CA ILE A 125 10.01 -5.19 9.40
C ILE A 125 10.92 -6.32 8.93
N GLN A 126 10.31 -7.46 8.59
CA GLN A 126 11.01 -8.61 8.04
C GLN A 126 11.38 -8.34 6.58
N VAL A 127 12.68 -8.29 6.30
CA VAL A 127 13.22 -8.12 4.95
C VAL A 127 13.65 -9.49 4.41
N PRO A 128 13.06 -9.94 3.28
CA PRO A 128 13.38 -11.23 2.69
C PRO A 128 14.80 -11.28 2.12
N ALA A 129 15.37 -12.48 2.06
CA ALA A 129 16.73 -12.73 1.60
C ALA A 129 17.00 -12.15 0.19
N GLU A 130 16.00 -12.20 -0.69
CA GLU A 130 16.07 -11.72 -2.07
C GLU A 130 16.43 -10.25 -2.15
N LEU A 131 15.95 -9.43 -1.22
CA LEU A 131 16.26 -8.00 -1.12
C LEU A 131 17.61 -7.72 -0.45
N CYS A 132 18.16 -8.70 0.27
CA CYS A 132 19.45 -8.59 0.97
C CYS A 132 20.63 -9.11 0.12
N ARG A 133 20.38 -9.98 -0.86
CA ARG A 133 21.42 -10.56 -1.73
C ARG A 133 22.12 -9.53 -2.61
N ASN A 134 21.38 -8.54 -3.11
CA ASN A 134 21.95 -7.43 -3.86
C ASN A 134 21.43 -6.09 -3.31
N PRO A 135 22.05 -5.56 -2.23
CA PRO A 135 21.64 -4.30 -1.64
C PRO A 135 21.76 -3.11 -2.59
N SER A 136 22.57 -3.22 -3.66
CA SER A 136 22.72 -2.15 -4.65
C SER A 136 21.52 -2.01 -5.59
N SER A 137 20.72 -3.07 -5.75
CA SER A 137 19.47 -3.06 -6.53
C SER A 137 18.21 -2.93 -5.67
N SER A 138 18.37 -2.93 -4.35
CA SER A 138 17.28 -2.84 -3.38
C SER A 138 17.31 -1.51 -2.65
N TRP A 139 16.13 -0.95 -2.40
CA TRP A 139 16.02 0.37 -1.78
C TRP A 139 14.87 0.42 -0.77
N CYS A 140 15.00 1.33 0.19
CA CYS A 140 13.97 1.67 1.15
C CYS A 140 14.07 3.14 1.58
N GLY A 141 13.11 3.59 2.38
CA GLY A 141 13.07 4.92 2.93
C GLY A 141 12.05 5.11 4.06
N LEU A 142 12.24 6.20 4.80
CA LEU A 142 11.38 6.68 5.88
C LEU A 142 11.05 8.15 5.62
N VAL A 143 9.77 8.44 5.41
CA VAL A 143 9.29 9.75 4.95
C VAL A 143 8.31 10.38 5.97
N PRO A 144 8.63 11.57 6.52
CA PRO A 144 7.81 12.27 7.51
C PRO A 144 6.73 13.13 6.82
N VAL A 145 5.71 12.48 6.24
CA VAL A 145 4.75 13.18 5.38
C VAL A 145 3.84 14.15 6.14
N GLY A 146 3.25 13.69 7.25
CA GLY A 146 2.28 14.49 7.99
C GLY A 146 2.91 15.50 8.94
N GLN A 147 3.98 15.10 9.62
CA GLN A 147 4.68 15.91 10.63
C GLN A 147 6.11 15.41 10.82
N ALA A 148 6.96 16.23 11.45
CA ALA A 148 8.28 15.81 11.85
C ALA A 148 8.21 14.66 12.88
N ALA A 149 9.16 13.73 12.81
CA ALA A 149 9.30 12.64 13.77
C ALA A 149 10.75 12.30 14.02
N THR A 150 11.09 11.98 15.27
CA THR A 150 12.42 11.49 15.64
C THR A 150 12.43 9.98 15.52
N ALA A 151 13.47 9.43 14.88
CA ALA A 151 13.58 8.00 14.65
C ALA A 151 14.97 7.44 14.98
N THR A 152 14.96 6.18 15.41
CA THR A 152 16.14 5.34 15.61
C THR A 152 15.90 4.02 14.88
N THR A 153 16.89 3.55 14.10
CA THR A 153 16.72 2.34 13.27
C THR A 153 17.90 1.38 13.40
N THR A 154 17.65 0.11 13.07
CA THR A 154 18.71 -0.89 12.85
C THR A 154 18.45 -1.66 11.55
N GLY A 155 19.49 -2.28 11.00
CA GLY A 155 19.38 -3.10 9.78
C GLY A 155 19.40 -2.31 8.47
N LEU A 156 19.48 -0.98 8.52
CA LEU A 156 19.68 -0.12 7.35
C LEU A 156 21.15 0.18 7.14
N LYS A 157 21.56 0.47 5.90
CA LYS A 157 22.91 0.94 5.57
C LYS A 157 23.18 2.32 6.20
N TRP A 158 22.18 3.18 6.18
CA TRP A 158 22.20 4.45 6.89
C TRP A 158 21.17 4.39 8.02
N ASN A 159 21.60 3.85 9.16
CA ASN A 159 20.75 3.84 10.36
C ASN A 159 20.60 5.25 10.94
N LEU A 160 19.45 5.49 11.54
CA LEU A 160 19.16 6.70 12.30
C LEU A 160 19.46 6.44 13.78
N ASP A 161 20.02 7.43 14.46
CA ASP A 161 20.22 7.43 15.91
C ASP A 161 19.63 8.71 16.51
N HIS A 162 18.40 8.62 17.00
CA HIS A 162 17.64 9.76 17.55
C HIS A 162 17.59 10.97 16.61
N GLN A 163 17.50 10.74 15.30
CA GLN A 163 17.50 11.80 14.29
C GLN A 163 16.09 12.27 13.97
N THR A 164 15.89 13.59 13.87
CA THR A 164 14.63 14.16 13.42
C THR A 164 14.52 14.11 11.90
N LEU A 165 13.45 13.50 11.40
CA LEU A 165 13.04 13.53 10.02
C LEU A 165 11.96 14.61 9.82
N ALA A 166 12.15 15.50 8.85
CA ALA A 166 11.15 16.48 8.42
C ALA A 166 11.38 16.89 6.96
N PHE A 167 10.29 17.22 6.24
CA PHE A 167 10.42 17.86 4.93
C PHE A 167 11.16 19.21 5.04
N GLY A 168 12.05 19.50 4.09
CA GLY A 168 12.97 20.64 4.16
C GLY A 168 14.19 20.42 5.06
N GLN A 169 14.26 19.30 5.77
CA GLN A 169 15.42 18.86 6.55
C GLN A 169 15.86 17.47 6.06
N LEU A 170 16.00 16.51 6.98
CA LEU A 170 16.34 15.13 6.67
C LEU A 170 15.09 14.33 6.31
N VAL A 171 15.13 13.68 5.14
CA VAL A 171 14.20 12.61 4.76
C VAL A 171 15.08 11.43 4.35
N SER A 172 14.85 10.25 4.93
CA SER A 172 15.63 9.05 4.58
C SER A 172 15.10 8.48 3.26
N THR A 173 15.64 8.94 2.14
CA THR A 173 15.39 8.36 0.81
C THR A 173 16.65 7.68 0.27
N SER A 174 16.48 6.78 -0.69
CA SER A 174 17.60 6.02 -1.30
C SER A 174 18.45 5.25 -0.27
N ASN A 175 17.82 4.79 0.81
CA ASN A 175 18.45 3.93 1.80
C ASN A 175 18.44 2.48 1.27
N THR A 176 19.19 1.59 1.91
CA THR A 176 19.21 0.16 1.59
C THR A 176 19.49 -0.64 2.85
N TYR A 177 19.51 -1.97 2.74
CA TYR A 177 19.64 -2.88 3.87
C TYR A 177 21.12 -3.16 4.17
N GLN A 178 21.43 -3.24 5.47
CA GLN A 178 22.69 -3.79 5.98
C GLN A 178 22.35 -5.00 6.84
N LEU A 179 21.93 -6.07 6.18
CA LEU A 179 21.44 -7.31 6.77
C LEU A 179 22.23 -8.52 6.23
N PRO A 180 22.17 -9.68 6.92
CA PRO A 180 22.74 -10.91 6.40
C PRO A 180 22.13 -11.33 5.05
N PRO A 181 22.86 -12.10 4.21
CA PRO A 181 22.35 -12.58 2.92
C PRO A 181 21.07 -13.43 3.01
N GLY A 182 20.79 -14.00 4.18
CA GLY A 182 19.58 -14.78 4.47
C GLY A 182 18.34 -13.94 4.80
N GLY A 183 18.43 -12.60 4.74
CA GLY A 183 17.39 -11.71 5.21
C GLY A 183 17.55 -11.35 6.69
N GLY A 184 16.63 -10.55 7.20
CA GLY A 184 16.65 -10.14 8.60
C GLY A 184 15.61 -9.07 8.92
N ASP A 185 15.67 -8.60 10.17
CA ASP A 185 14.75 -7.58 10.67
C ASP A 185 15.37 -6.19 10.57
N VAL A 186 14.66 -5.26 9.91
CA VAL A 186 14.84 -3.83 10.13
C VAL A 186 14.00 -3.44 11.34
N THR A 187 14.59 -2.73 12.30
CA THR A 187 13.82 -2.14 13.40
C THR A 187 13.70 -0.64 13.20
N VAL A 188 12.53 -0.09 13.53
CA VAL A 188 12.26 1.35 13.48
C VAL A 188 11.54 1.74 14.76
N THR A 189 12.16 2.61 15.54
CA THR A 189 11.49 3.29 16.65
C THR A 189 11.25 4.72 16.24
N THR A 190 10.00 5.21 16.32
CA THR A 190 9.63 6.55 15.90
C THR A 190 8.74 7.25 16.91
N SER A 191 8.96 8.55 17.12
CA SER A 191 8.16 9.39 18.02
C SER A 191 6.81 9.79 17.43
N GLY A 192 6.62 9.62 16.13
CA GLY A 192 5.41 10.01 15.41
C GLY A 192 5.21 9.20 14.12
N PRO A 193 4.10 9.41 13.40
CA PRO A 193 3.82 8.68 12.17
C PRO A 193 4.90 8.89 11.10
N LEU A 194 5.39 7.81 10.52
CA LEU A 194 6.34 7.82 9.39
C LEU A 194 5.84 6.91 8.28
N LEU A 195 5.96 7.36 7.03
CA LEU A 195 5.72 6.51 5.88
C LEU A 195 6.97 5.66 5.63
N TRP A 196 6.87 4.35 5.82
CA TRP A 196 7.87 3.40 5.33
C TRP A 196 7.61 3.13 3.85
N THR A 197 8.68 3.10 3.06
CA THR A 197 8.62 2.74 1.64
C THR A 197 9.79 1.83 1.28
N MET A 198 9.54 0.85 0.41
CA MET A 198 10.56 -0.08 -0.05
C MET A 198 10.29 -0.57 -1.48
N GLY A 199 11.37 -0.93 -2.17
CA GLY A 199 11.26 -1.77 -3.35
C GLY A 199 10.86 -3.18 -2.97
N TRP A 200 9.92 -3.78 -3.70
CA TRP A 200 9.50 -5.17 -3.49
C TRP A 200 10.03 -6.14 -4.56
N MET A 201 10.78 -5.64 -5.54
CA MET A 201 11.43 -6.42 -6.59
C MET A 201 12.95 -6.33 -6.47
N ALA A 202 13.63 -7.47 -6.50
CA ALA A 202 15.09 -7.54 -6.54
C ALA A 202 15.67 -7.16 -7.92
N GLU A 203 14.87 -7.24 -9.00
CA GLU A 203 15.28 -6.89 -10.37
C GLU A 203 14.41 -5.77 -10.98
N PRO A 204 15.03 -4.68 -11.47
CA PRO A 204 14.36 -3.67 -12.28
C PRO A 204 13.77 -4.32 -13.54
N GLY A 205 12.45 -4.24 -13.71
CA GLY A 205 11.77 -4.65 -14.94
C GLY A 205 11.05 -6.00 -14.87
N LEU A 206 11.16 -6.76 -13.78
CA LEU A 206 10.42 -8.02 -13.65
C LEU A 206 8.90 -7.80 -13.62
N PHE A 207 8.41 -6.74 -12.96
CA PHE A 207 7.00 -6.36 -13.03
C PHE A 207 6.64 -5.84 -14.41
N LYS A 208 7.48 -5.04 -15.09
CA LYS A 208 7.17 -4.65 -16.48
C LYS A 208 7.06 -5.89 -17.38
N ARG A 209 7.96 -6.87 -17.27
CA ARG A 209 7.89 -8.16 -17.99
C ARG A 209 6.64 -8.94 -17.60
N LYS A 210 6.43 -9.26 -16.32
CA LYS A 210 5.26 -10.02 -15.87
C LYS A 210 3.93 -9.32 -16.14
N TYR A 211 3.87 -8.00 -15.97
CA TYR A 211 2.68 -7.19 -16.26
C TYR A 211 2.43 -7.07 -17.76
N SER A 212 3.46 -6.91 -18.59
CA SER A 212 3.30 -6.97 -20.05
C SER A 212 3.00 -8.37 -20.57
N GLU A 213 3.52 -9.43 -19.95
CA GLU A 213 3.14 -10.82 -20.20
C GLU A 213 1.67 -11.09 -19.80
N LEU A 214 1.21 -10.53 -18.69
CA LEU A 214 -0.20 -10.59 -18.26
C LEU A 214 -1.14 -9.75 -19.15
N GLN A 215 -0.66 -8.64 -19.72
CA GLN A 215 -1.43 -7.82 -20.67
C GLN A 215 -1.43 -8.37 -22.10
N ASN A 216 -0.38 -9.08 -22.50
CA ASN A 216 -0.24 -9.60 -23.87
C ASN A 216 -0.74 -11.04 -24.05
N GLY A 217 -1.14 -11.71 -22.97
CA GLY A 217 -1.92 -12.96 -23.02
C GLY A 217 -1.18 -14.19 -23.55
N PHE A 218 -1.59 -15.34 -23.04
CA PHE A 218 -1.87 -16.47 -23.92
C PHE A 218 -3.11 -16.15 -24.74
#